data_AF-A0A4R3TIC6-F1
#
_entry.id   AF-A0A4R3TIC6-F1
#
_cell.length_a   1.000
_cell.length_b   1.000
_cell.length_c   1.000
_cell.angle_alpha   90.00
_cell.angle_beta   90.00
_cell.angle_gamma   90.00
#
_symmetry.space_group_name_H-M   'P 1'
#
loop_
_entity.id
_entity.type
_entity.pdbx_description
1 polymer ?
#
loop_
_entity_poly.entity_id
_entity_poly.type
_entity_poly.pdbx_seq_one_letter_code
_entity_poly.pdbx_strand_id
1 'polypeptide(L)'
;MLALLQRKPFDQITVRDICAEAKVHYATFFRHHETKEALLSAIAKDEIAQLNRLTLSIRDAESYEAGFQALCGYVADHRALWAILLNGGAGGAMREEWLRVSMVVAKEEQPINAWLPTELGTICAASLIAETLAWWVGQPEDAYSVSEIAKILYRLLSTSIMAPD
;
A
#
# COMPACT_ATOMS: atom_id res chain seq x y z
N MET A 1 0.26 15.70 7.50
CA MET A 1 -0.54 15.36 6.31
C MET A 1 -1.46 14.17 6.57
N LEU A 2 -0.92 12.99 6.95
CA LEU A 2 -1.72 11.78 7.20
C LEU A 2 -2.90 12.02 8.16
N ALA A 3 -2.66 12.65 9.31
CA ALA A 3 -3.72 13.01 10.26
C ALA A 3 -4.76 14.01 9.72
N LEU A 4 -4.43 14.80 8.68
CA LEU A 4 -5.41 15.69 8.03
C LEU A 4 -6.26 14.93 7.03
N LEU A 5 -5.68 13.96 6.30
CA LEU A 5 -6.38 13.11 5.34
C LEU A 5 -7.48 12.26 6.00
N GLN A 6 -7.30 11.90 7.26
CA GLN A 6 -8.33 11.20 8.06
C GLN A 6 -9.55 12.08 8.38
N ARG A 7 -9.42 13.41 8.32
CA ARG A 7 -10.46 14.35 8.78
C ARG A 7 -11.06 15.19 7.66
N LYS A 8 -10.36 15.34 6.53
CA LYS A 8 -10.83 16.13 5.40
C LYS A 8 -10.26 15.67 4.05
N PRO A 9 -11.03 15.84 2.96
CA PRO A 9 -10.57 15.63 1.60
C PRO A 9 -9.29 16.41 1.27
N PHE A 10 -8.41 15.82 0.46
CA PHE A 10 -7.10 16.39 0.12
C PHE A 10 -7.18 17.75 -0.58
N ASP A 11 -8.18 17.96 -1.43
CA ASP A 11 -8.44 19.23 -2.12
C ASP A 11 -8.73 20.37 -1.13
N GLN A 12 -9.37 20.07 0.01
CA GLN A 12 -9.66 21.00 1.10
C GLN A 12 -8.50 21.19 2.10
N ILE A 13 -7.44 20.40 2.01
CA ILE A 13 -6.23 20.60 2.84
C ILE A 13 -5.42 21.76 2.26
N THR A 14 -5.05 22.72 3.11
CA THR A 14 -4.15 23.83 2.73
C THR A 14 -2.77 23.66 3.35
N VAL A 15 -1.76 24.36 2.81
CA VAL A 15 -0.43 24.43 3.44
C VAL A 15 -0.52 24.99 4.87
N ARG A 16 -1.48 25.88 5.14
CA ARG A 16 -1.75 26.39 6.49
C ARG A 16 -2.08 25.29 7.47
N ASP A 17 -2.99 24.41 7.07
CA ASP A 17 -3.43 23.29 7.88
C ASP A 17 -2.28 22.33 8.16
N ILE A 18 -1.47 22.06 7.14
CA ILE A 18 -0.30 21.18 7.26
C ILE A 18 0.71 21.76 8.25
N CYS A 19 1.05 23.05 8.11
CA CYS A 19 1.97 23.73 9.01
C CYS A 19 1.45 23.76 10.45
N ALA A 20 0.15 24.03 10.64
CA ALA A 20 -0.49 24.04 11.95
C ALA A 20 -0.49 22.64 12.62
N GLU A 21 -0.86 21.61 11.87
CA GLU A 21 -0.88 20.22 12.34
C GLU A 21 0.52 19.73 12.72
N ALA A 22 1.51 20.00 11.86
CA ALA A 22 2.89 19.56 12.06
C ALA A 22 3.70 20.47 13.01
N LYS A 23 3.12 21.58 13.49
CA LYS A 23 3.78 22.59 14.33
C LYS A 23 5.07 23.14 13.70
N VAL A 24 5.04 23.43 12.40
CA VAL A 24 6.17 24.00 11.65
C VAL A 24 5.82 25.35 11.04
N HIS A 25 6.85 26.18 10.80
CA HIS A 25 6.67 27.44 10.09
C HIS A 25 6.54 27.22 8.57
N TYR A 26 5.83 28.12 7.90
CA TYR A 26 5.68 28.11 6.44
C TYR A 26 7.01 28.11 5.68
N ALA A 27 7.98 28.91 6.14
CA ALA A 27 9.30 28.94 5.51
C ALA A 27 10.00 27.56 5.56
N THR A 28 9.79 26.81 6.65
CA THR A 28 10.30 25.43 6.77
C THR A 28 9.60 24.48 5.81
N PHE A 29 8.28 24.61 5.66
CA PHE A 29 7.52 23.82 4.69
C PHE A 29 8.02 24.05 3.27
N PHE A 30 8.03 25.31 2.82
CA PHE A 30 8.40 25.65 1.44
C PHE A 30 9.87 25.40 1.10
N ARG A 31 10.75 25.27 2.09
CA ARG A 31 12.14 24.84 1.88
C ARG A 31 12.25 23.37 1.44
N HIS A 32 11.31 22.53 1.85
CA HIS A 32 11.34 21.09 1.58
C HIS A 32 10.30 20.67 0.53
N HIS A 33 9.18 21.38 0.43
CA HIS A 33 8.08 21.05 -0.45
C HIS A 33 7.50 22.31 -1.09
N GLU A 34 7.54 22.38 -2.42
CA GLU A 34 7.00 23.51 -3.17
C GLU A 34 5.47 23.61 -3.02
N THR A 35 4.78 22.47 -2.92
CA THR A 35 3.32 22.38 -2.82
C THR A 35 2.87 21.26 -1.87
N LYS A 36 1.57 21.22 -1.55
CA LYS A 36 0.99 20.11 -0.76
C LYS A 36 1.01 18.79 -1.54
N GLU A 37 0.94 18.86 -2.87
CA GLU A 37 1.05 17.73 -3.79
C GLU A 37 2.47 17.18 -3.79
N ALA A 38 3.50 18.04 -3.76
CA ALA A 38 4.89 17.61 -3.63
C ALA A 38 5.13 16.88 -2.30
N LEU A 39 4.55 17.37 -1.20
CA LEU A 39 4.58 16.65 0.08
C LEU A 39 3.82 15.31 -0.01
N LEU A 40 2.64 15.28 -0.63
CA LEU A 40 1.88 14.03 -0.79
C LEU A 40 2.67 12.99 -1.59
N SER A 41 3.34 13.41 -2.68
CA SER A 41 4.18 12.53 -3.50
C SER A 41 5.37 11.97 -2.71
N ALA A 42 6.03 12.80 -1.90
CA ALA A 42 7.12 12.36 -1.03
C ALA A 42 6.63 11.31 0.00
N ILE A 43 5.49 11.57 0.66
CA ILE A 43 4.88 10.62 1.59
C ILE A 43 4.50 9.33 0.86
N ALA A 44 3.86 9.42 -0.31
CA ALA A 44 3.46 8.26 -1.09
C ALA A 44 4.64 7.33 -1.39
N LYS A 45 5.79 7.89 -1.75
CA LYS A 45 7.02 7.12 -2.01
C LYS A 45 7.46 6.30 -0.80
N ASP A 46 7.45 6.90 0.39
CA ASP A 46 7.86 6.23 1.63
C ASP A 46 6.86 5.13 2.01
N GLU A 47 5.56 5.40 1.83
CA GLU A 47 4.46 4.48 2.14
C GLU A 47 4.42 3.29 1.17
N ILE A 48 4.70 3.51 -0.12
CA ILE A 48 4.92 2.45 -1.11
C ILE A 48 6.10 1.57 -0.71
N ALA A 49 7.22 2.17 -0.31
CA ALA A 49 8.40 1.42 0.10
C ALA A 49 8.12 0.59 1.37
N GLN A 50 7.34 1.12 2.30
CA GLN A 50 6.91 0.38 3.49
C GLN A 50 5.94 -0.75 3.15
N LEU A 51 4.95 -0.52 2.29
CA LEU A 51 4.00 -1.56 1.88
C LEU A 51 4.67 -2.69 1.12
N ASN A 52 5.63 -2.38 0.25
CA ASN A 52 6.47 -3.38 -0.40
C ASN A 52 7.26 -4.20 0.62
N ARG A 53 7.91 -3.56 1.60
CA ARG A 53 8.62 -4.28 2.68
C ARG A 53 7.69 -5.23 3.44
N LEU A 54 6.48 -4.78 3.77
CA LEU A 54 5.49 -5.63 4.44
C LEU A 54 5.10 -6.82 3.56
N THR A 55 4.84 -6.58 2.27
CA THR A 55 4.46 -7.63 1.30
C THR A 55 5.53 -8.72 1.18
N LEU A 56 6.80 -8.33 1.21
CA LEU A 56 7.94 -9.26 1.15
C LEU A 56 8.11 -10.04 2.44
N SER A 57 7.95 -9.37 3.58
CA SER A 57 8.02 -10.01 4.90
C SER A 57 6.89 -11.02 5.16
N ILE A 58 5.87 -11.10 4.30
CA ILE A 58 4.80 -12.10 4.43
C ILE A 58 5.35 -13.53 4.39
N ARG A 59 6.39 -13.77 3.57
CA ARG A 59 7.02 -15.10 3.46
C ARG A 59 7.87 -15.46 4.67
N ASP A 60 8.46 -14.45 5.31
CA ASP A 60 9.32 -14.59 6.48
C ASP A 60 8.56 -14.51 7.81
N ALA A 61 7.26 -14.21 7.77
CA ALA A 61 6.42 -14.13 8.94
C ALA A 61 6.22 -15.50 9.60
N GLU A 62 5.88 -15.50 10.90
CA GLU A 62 5.54 -16.72 11.64
C GLU A 62 4.43 -17.54 10.95
N SER A 63 3.51 -16.84 10.26
CA SER A 63 2.59 -17.42 9.29
C SER A 63 2.23 -16.41 8.20
N TYR A 64 1.80 -16.91 7.04
CA TYR A 64 1.29 -16.06 5.94
C TYR A 64 0.11 -15.18 6.40
N GLU A 65 -0.78 -15.69 7.25
CA GLU A 65 -1.90 -14.94 7.82
C GLU A 65 -1.41 -13.76 8.66
N ALA A 66 -0.37 -13.93 9.48
CA ALA A 66 0.23 -12.84 10.24
C ALA A 66 0.80 -11.76 9.30
N GLY A 67 1.44 -12.18 8.20
CA GLY A 67 1.93 -11.28 7.16
C GLY A 67 0.81 -10.46 6.51
N PHE A 68 -0.29 -11.10 6.08
CA PHE A 68 -1.45 -10.40 5.52
C PHE A 68 -2.14 -9.52 6.55
N GLN A 69 -2.20 -9.93 7.82
CA GLN A 69 -2.75 -9.12 8.90
C GLN A 69 -1.94 -7.83 9.09
N ALA A 70 -0.61 -7.92 9.07
CA ALA A 70 0.28 -6.76 9.16
C ALA A 70 0.14 -5.82 7.95
N LEU A 71 0.08 -6.39 6.75
CA LEU A 71 -0.14 -5.64 5.50
C LEU A 71 -1.48 -4.88 5.55
N CYS A 72 -2.57 -5.57 5.85
CA CYS A 72 -3.90 -4.96 5.91
C CYS A 72 -4.02 -3.96 7.07
N GLY A 73 -3.38 -4.22 8.22
CA GLY A 73 -3.36 -3.29 9.34
C GLY A 73 -2.69 -1.97 8.96
N TYR A 74 -1.54 -2.04 8.29
CA TYR A 74 -0.83 -0.86 7.80
C TYR A 74 -1.65 -0.04 6.79
N VAL A 75 -2.39 -0.71 5.91
CA VAL A 75 -3.30 -0.06 4.96
C VAL A 75 -4.48 0.58 5.69
N ALA A 76 -5.04 -0.06 6.72
CA ALA A 76 -6.12 0.49 7.52
C ALA A 76 -5.69 1.75 8.30
N ASP A 77 -4.51 1.74 8.92
CA ASP A 77 -3.97 2.88 9.67
C ASP A 77 -3.81 4.13 8.78
N HIS A 78 -3.55 3.90 7.49
CA HIS A 78 -3.37 4.94 6.47
C HIS A 78 -4.47 4.94 5.40
N ARG A 79 -5.68 4.47 5.74
CA ARG A 79 -6.76 4.18 4.77
C ARG A 79 -7.07 5.34 3.83
N ALA A 80 -7.16 6.56 4.35
CA ALA A 80 -7.45 7.74 3.56
C ALA A 80 -6.36 8.05 2.52
N LEU A 81 -5.09 7.81 2.86
CA LEU A 81 -3.99 7.93 1.91
C LEU A 81 -4.12 6.85 0.83
N TRP A 82 -4.30 5.58 1.21
CA TRP A 82 -4.39 4.47 0.27
C TRP A 82 -5.60 4.59 -0.66
N ALA A 83 -6.72 5.14 -0.19
CA ALA A 83 -7.85 5.46 -1.05
C ALA A 83 -7.48 6.48 -2.14
N ILE A 84 -6.71 7.52 -1.80
CA ILE A 84 -6.23 8.51 -2.78
C ILE A 84 -5.21 7.88 -3.73
N LEU A 85 -4.27 7.09 -3.21
CA LEU A 85 -3.19 6.49 -3.99
C LEU A 85 -3.69 5.40 -4.93
N LEU A 86 -4.63 4.56 -4.51
CA LEU A 86 -5.10 3.42 -5.30
C LEU A 86 -6.30 3.77 -6.19
N ASN A 87 -7.16 4.71 -5.76
CA ASN A 87 -8.40 5.04 -6.46
C ASN A 87 -8.44 6.47 -7.02
N GLY A 88 -7.43 7.31 -6.75
CA GLY A 88 -7.29 8.63 -7.35
C GLY A 88 -6.57 8.60 -8.71
N GLY A 89 -6.40 9.77 -9.32
CA GLY A 89 -5.76 9.91 -10.64
C GLY A 89 -4.30 9.44 -10.72
N ALA A 90 -3.65 9.19 -9.58
CA ALA A 90 -2.30 8.64 -9.49
C ALA A 90 -2.25 7.10 -9.37
N GLY A 91 -3.41 6.41 -9.38
CA GLY A 91 -3.51 4.97 -9.16
C GLY A 91 -2.75 4.08 -10.13
N GLY A 92 -2.57 4.52 -11.39
CA GLY A 92 -1.77 3.81 -12.38
C GLY A 92 -0.27 3.83 -12.04
N ALA A 93 0.29 5.03 -11.86
CA ALA A 93 1.71 5.20 -11.50
C ALA A 93 2.06 4.50 -10.18
N MET A 94 1.13 4.52 -9.22
CA MET A 94 1.24 3.80 -7.96
C MET A 94 1.38 2.28 -8.15
N ARG A 95 0.52 1.68 -8.99
CA ARG A 95 0.58 0.25 -9.31
C ARG A 95 1.83 -0.13 -10.08
N GLU A 96 2.27 0.71 -11.01
CA GLU A 96 3.52 0.52 -11.75
C GLU A 96 4.73 0.51 -10.81
N GLU A 97 4.81 1.46 -9.88
CA GLU A 97 5.91 1.52 -8.92
C GLU A 97 5.89 0.34 -7.94
N TRP A 98 4.72 -0.05 -7.45
CA TRP A 98 4.56 -1.29 -6.66
C TRP A 98 5.14 -2.47 -7.44
N LEU A 99 4.65 -2.70 -8.66
CA LEU A 99 5.05 -3.86 -9.46
C LEU A 99 6.56 -3.84 -9.73
N ARG A 100 7.12 -2.68 -10.07
CA ARG A 100 8.56 -2.50 -10.28
C ARG A 100 9.36 -2.94 -9.06
N VAL A 101 8.96 -2.53 -7.86
CA VAL A 101 9.65 -2.90 -6.61
C VAL A 101 9.49 -4.39 -6.32
N SER A 102 8.28 -4.93 -6.46
CA SER A 102 8.02 -6.37 -6.27
C SER A 102 8.87 -7.24 -7.20
N MET A 103 9.04 -6.81 -8.45
CA MET A 103 9.89 -7.50 -9.44
C MET A 103 11.39 -7.42 -9.13
N VAL A 104 11.86 -6.33 -8.53
CA VAL A 104 13.26 -6.23 -8.10
C VAL A 104 13.54 -7.26 -7.01
N VAL A 105 12.64 -7.41 -6.05
CA VAL A 105 12.86 -8.34 -4.93
C VAL A 105 12.66 -9.80 -5.34
N ALA A 106 11.67 -10.10 -6.18
CA ALA A 106 11.43 -11.46 -6.66
C ALA A 106 12.64 -12.07 -7.41
N LYS A 107 13.55 -11.25 -7.95
CA LYS A 107 14.80 -11.72 -8.57
C LYS A 107 15.77 -12.35 -7.59
N GLU A 108 15.68 -11.98 -6.31
CA GLU A 108 16.56 -12.47 -5.24
C GLU A 108 15.92 -13.63 -4.46
N GLU A 109 14.63 -13.90 -4.69
CA GLU A 109 13.87 -14.94 -3.99
C GLU A 109 13.90 -16.29 -4.71
N GLN A 110 13.76 -17.35 -3.92
CA GLN A 110 13.55 -18.70 -4.45
C GLN A 110 12.09 -18.83 -4.96
N PRO A 111 11.87 -19.57 -6.07
CA PRO A 111 10.53 -19.92 -6.51
C PRO A 111 9.74 -20.65 -5.42
N ILE A 112 8.46 -20.31 -5.26
CA ILE A 112 7.57 -21.00 -4.29
C ILE A 112 7.19 -22.41 -4.79
N ASN A 113 7.04 -22.59 -6.10
CA ASN A 113 6.69 -23.85 -6.75
C ASN A 113 7.39 -23.97 -8.11
N ALA A 114 7.30 -25.15 -8.74
CA ALA A 114 7.95 -25.43 -10.01
C ALA A 114 7.07 -25.13 -11.24
N TRP A 115 5.75 -25.09 -11.08
CA TRP A 115 4.82 -24.93 -12.21
C TRP A 115 4.68 -23.48 -12.70
N LEU A 116 4.82 -22.48 -11.82
CA LEU A 116 4.60 -21.07 -12.13
C LEU A 116 5.93 -20.31 -12.25
N PRO A 117 6.23 -19.68 -13.42
CA PRO A 117 7.40 -18.83 -13.55
C PRO A 117 7.40 -17.70 -12.51
N THR A 118 8.53 -17.50 -11.83
CA THR A 118 8.67 -16.52 -10.73
C THR A 118 8.20 -15.12 -11.12
N GLU A 119 8.55 -14.67 -12.33
CA GLU A 119 8.11 -13.38 -12.86
C GLU A 119 6.58 -13.28 -12.95
N LEU A 120 5.93 -14.27 -13.56
CA LEU A 120 4.48 -14.28 -13.71
C LEU A 120 3.78 -14.39 -12.34
N GLY A 121 4.27 -15.24 -11.45
CA GLY A 121 3.72 -15.36 -10.09
C GLY A 121 3.82 -14.06 -9.29
N THR A 122 4.92 -13.33 -9.46
CA THR A 122 5.11 -12.01 -8.83
C THR A 122 4.13 -10.98 -9.37
N ILE A 123 3.98 -10.90 -10.70
CA ILE A 123 3.01 -10.00 -11.35
C ILE A 123 1.58 -10.30 -10.85
N CYS A 124 1.19 -11.57 -10.84
CA CYS A 124 -0.14 -12.00 -10.41
C CYS A 124 -0.38 -11.70 -8.93
N ALA A 125 0.60 -12.01 -8.05
CA ALA A 125 0.47 -11.77 -6.62
C ALA A 125 0.36 -10.27 -6.31
N ALA A 126 1.27 -9.45 -6.86
CA ALA A 126 1.28 -8.01 -6.65
C ALA A 126 -0.02 -7.36 -7.16
N SER A 127 -0.48 -7.76 -8.35
CA SER A 127 -1.74 -7.24 -8.91
C SER A 127 -2.95 -7.64 -8.07
N LEU A 128 -3.02 -8.90 -7.64
CA LEU A 128 -4.14 -9.38 -6.83
C LEU A 128 -4.21 -8.66 -5.48
N ILE A 129 -3.06 -8.45 -4.83
CA ILE A 129 -2.99 -7.67 -3.59
C ILE A 129 -3.43 -6.23 -3.85
N ALA A 130 -2.85 -5.56 -4.85
CA ALA A 130 -3.15 -4.18 -5.15
C ALA A 130 -4.65 -3.94 -5.47
N GLU A 131 -5.27 -4.81 -6.29
CA GLU A 131 -6.67 -4.66 -6.64
C GLU A 131 -7.61 -4.99 -5.47
N THR A 132 -7.25 -5.97 -4.64
CA THR A 132 -8.03 -6.28 -3.43
C THR A 132 -8.01 -5.12 -2.45
N LEU A 133 -6.84 -4.51 -2.23
CA LEU A 133 -6.70 -3.35 -1.36
C LEU A 133 -7.41 -2.12 -1.95
N ALA A 134 -7.28 -1.86 -3.25
CA ALA A 134 -7.95 -0.76 -3.94
C ALA A 134 -9.47 -0.84 -3.80
N TRP A 135 -10.02 -2.05 -4.00
CA TRP A 135 -11.42 -2.33 -3.78
C TRP A 135 -11.84 -2.11 -2.31
N TRP A 136 -11.06 -2.61 -1.35
CA TRP A 136 -11.36 -2.51 0.07
C TRP A 136 -11.37 -1.06 0.58
N VAL A 137 -10.37 -0.25 0.23
CA VAL A 137 -10.29 1.16 0.65
C VAL A 137 -11.38 2.03 0.00
N GLY A 138 -12.02 1.54 -1.07
CA GLY A 138 -13.18 2.15 -1.69
C GLY A 138 -14.53 1.83 -1.03
N GLN A 139 -14.58 0.84 -0.13
CA GLN A 139 -15.81 0.49 0.59
C GLN A 139 -16.13 1.52 1.69
N PRO A 140 -17.36 1.54 2.23
CA PRO A 140 -17.65 2.26 3.47
C PRO A 140 -16.69 1.83 4.59
N GLU A 141 -16.38 2.76 5.48
CA GLU A 141 -15.61 2.44 6.69
C GLU A 141 -16.35 1.39 7.51
N ASP A 142 -15.60 0.49 8.17
CA ASP A 142 -16.11 -0.65 8.94
C ASP A 142 -16.91 -1.72 8.17
N ALA A 143 -17.10 -1.60 6.84
CA ALA A 143 -17.78 -2.62 6.05
C ALA A 143 -17.05 -3.98 6.06
N TYR A 144 -15.71 -3.94 6.15
CA TYR A 144 -14.85 -5.11 6.26
C TYR A 144 -13.68 -4.80 7.21
N SER A 145 -13.47 -5.69 8.17
CA SER A 145 -12.35 -5.63 9.10
C SER A 145 -11.03 -6.02 8.44
N VAL A 146 -9.92 -5.59 9.05
CA VAL A 146 -8.55 -5.99 8.68
C VAL A 146 -8.44 -7.52 8.58
N SER A 147 -9.01 -8.26 9.54
CA SER A 147 -8.91 -9.72 9.56
C SER A 147 -9.67 -10.40 8.43
N GLU A 148 -10.82 -9.85 8.03
CA GLU A 148 -11.59 -10.39 6.91
C GLU A 148 -10.82 -10.24 5.59
N ILE A 149 -10.24 -9.07 5.35
CA ILE A 149 -9.47 -8.82 4.12
C ILE A 149 -8.17 -9.62 4.09
N ALA A 150 -7.48 -9.74 5.23
CA ALA A 150 -6.29 -10.57 5.34
C ALA A 150 -6.59 -12.05 5.00
N LYS A 151 -7.71 -12.58 5.49
CA LYS A 151 -8.16 -13.95 5.15
C LYS A 151 -8.52 -14.11 3.68
N ILE A 152 -9.15 -13.10 3.07
CA ILE A 152 -9.46 -13.11 1.63
C ILE A 152 -8.16 -13.16 0.81
N LEU A 153 -7.20 -12.29 1.10
CA LEU A 153 -5.91 -12.26 0.42
C LEU A 153 -5.15 -13.57 0.57
N TYR A 154 -5.07 -14.09 1.80
CA TYR A 154 -4.43 -15.38 2.07
C TYR A 154 -5.07 -16.48 1.23
N ARG A 155 -6.41 -16.61 1.26
CA ARG A 155 -7.12 -17.66 0.51
C ARG A 155 -6.93 -17.53 -1.00
N LEU A 156 -6.98 -16.31 -1.54
CA LEU A 156 -6.80 -16.07 -2.97
C LEU A 156 -5.40 -16.48 -3.42
N LEU A 157 -4.37 -16.11 -2.67
CA LEU A 157 -2.99 -16.41 -3.03
C LEU A 157 -2.62 -17.87 -2.75
N SER A 158 -3.12 -18.46 -1.67
CA SER A 158 -2.85 -19.86 -1.32
C SER A 158 -3.46 -20.85 -2.30
N THR A 159 -4.61 -20.49 -2.91
CA THR A 159 -5.31 -21.36 -3.86
C THR A 159 -4.81 -21.21 -5.29
N SER A 160 -4.24 -20.05 -5.66
CA SER A 160 -3.85 -19.76 -7.06
C SER A 160 -2.36 -19.72 -7.30
N ILE A 161 -1.55 -19.26 -6.34
CA ILE A 161 -0.11 -18.99 -6.54
C ILE A 161 0.76 -19.83 -5.62
N MET A 162 0.37 -20.01 -4.36
CA MET A 162 1.16 -20.79 -3.38
C MET A 162 0.73 -22.26 -3.28
N ALA A 163 -0.21 -22.69 -4.13
CA ALA A 163 -0.65 -24.08 -4.13
C ALA A 163 0.54 -24.99 -4.46
N PRO A 164 0.79 -26.05 -3.66
CA PRO A 164 1.81 -27.03 -3.97
C PRO A 164 1.44 -27.78 -5.27
N ASP A 165 2.48 -28.28 -5.94
CA ASP A 165 2.36 -29.14 -7.13
C ASP A 165 1.52 -30.40 -6.87
#